data_AF-A0A8J4PQG7-F1
#
_entry.id   AF-A0A8J4PQG7-F1
#
_cell.length_a   1.000
_cell.length_b   1.000
_cell.length_c   1.000
_cell.angle_alpha   90.00
_cell.angle_beta   90.00
_cell.angle_gamma   90.00
#
_symmetry.space_group_name_H-M   'P 1'
#
loop_
_entity.id
_entity.type
_entity.pdbx_description
1 polymer ?
#
loop_
_entity_poly.entity_id
_entity_poly.type
_entity_poly.pdbx_seq_one_letter_code
_entity_poly.pdbx_strand_id
1 'polypeptide(L)'
;MANVVKHMINVEALVKFSKPQRSSSGWHQPKISGRQLAVLEKHCTRQLGLEWPLAKEKTPIPERPSKLTIWERNNVLRQRKIQESIQNMPKLLADKIKASREKKKKEDENTITALIPEYVEGGPYPCHLPSKVMALKRKAAMEKEKKITTLLASASAATKKGGKKNK
;
A
#
# COMPACT_ATOMS: atom_id res chain seq x y z
N MET A 1 39.01 -8.30 -67.56
CA MET A 1 37.71 -8.97 -67.37
C MET A 1 37.75 -9.64 -66.00
N ALA A 2 36.92 -9.20 -65.05
CA ALA A 2 36.90 -9.79 -63.71
C ALA A 2 36.28 -11.19 -63.78
N ASN A 3 36.98 -12.21 -63.29
CA ASN A 3 36.43 -13.54 -63.08
C ASN A 3 35.29 -13.42 -62.06
N VAL A 4 34.04 -13.49 -62.52
CA VAL A 4 32.87 -13.55 -61.64
C VAL A 4 32.84 -14.95 -61.03
N VAL A 5 33.44 -15.10 -59.85
CA VAL A 5 33.37 -16.34 -59.09
C VAL A 5 31.94 -16.50 -58.59
N LYS A 6 31.25 -17.54 -59.09
CA LYS A 6 29.91 -17.88 -58.65
C LYS A 6 30.00 -18.55 -57.28
N HIS A 7 29.57 -17.84 -56.23
CA HIS A 7 29.52 -18.38 -54.87
C HIS A 7 28.20 -19.13 -54.63
N MET A 8 28.27 -20.33 -54.07
CA MET A 8 27.10 -21.13 -53.65
C MET A 8 27.29 -21.61 -52.21
N ILE A 9 26.22 -21.58 -51.42
CA ILE A 9 26.24 -22.06 -50.03
C ILE A 9 25.96 -23.56 -50.01
N ASN A 10 26.87 -24.35 -49.44
CA ASN A 10 26.62 -25.76 -49.18
C ASN A 10 25.72 -25.91 -47.93
N VAL A 11 24.44 -26.19 -48.17
CA VAL A 11 23.40 -26.29 -47.13
C VAL A 11 23.67 -27.44 -46.16
N GLU A 12 24.12 -28.59 -46.67
CA GLU A 12 24.36 -29.78 -45.86
C GLU A 12 25.50 -29.56 -44.85
N ALA A 13 26.60 -28.97 -45.33
CA ALA A 13 27.73 -28.62 -44.48
C ALA A 13 27.32 -27.60 -43.40
N LEU A 14 26.54 -26.60 -43.80
CA LEU A 14 26.06 -25.58 -42.87
C LEU A 14 25.21 -26.21 -41.76
N VAL A 15 24.26 -27.10 -42.09
CA VAL A 15 23.42 -27.78 -41.09
C VAL A 15 24.25 -28.69 -40.19
N LYS A 16 25.20 -29.44 -40.75
CA LYS A 16 26.07 -30.36 -40.02
C LYS A 16 26.92 -29.67 -38.95
N PHE A 17 27.40 -28.45 -39.23
CA PHE A 17 28.31 -27.73 -38.33
C PHE A 17 27.62 -26.68 -37.45
N SER A 18 26.41 -26.24 -37.81
CA SER A 18 25.64 -25.25 -37.04
C SER A 18 24.73 -25.87 -35.97
N LYS A 19 24.24 -27.10 -36.18
CA LYS A 19 23.34 -27.76 -35.23
C LYS A 19 24.12 -28.68 -34.28
N PRO A 20 23.68 -28.79 -33.01
CA PRO A 20 24.23 -29.80 -32.10
C PRO A 20 23.93 -31.21 -32.62
N GLN A 21 24.87 -32.13 -32.42
CA GLN A 21 24.73 -33.53 -32.86
C GLN A 21 24.54 -34.43 -31.65
N ARG A 22 23.60 -35.38 -31.73
CA ARG A 22 23.36 -36.35 -30.67
C ARG A 22 24.39 -37.48 -30.76
N SER A 23 25.06 -37.77 -29.65
CA SER A 23 25.98 -38.90 -29.49
C SER A 23 25.52 -39.83 -28.38
N SER A 24 26.25 -40.94 -28.17
CA SER A 24 25.93 -41.93 -27.14
C SER A 24 25.99 -41.36 -25.72
N SER A 25 26.83 -40.35 -25.48
CA SER A 25 27.04 -39.73 -24.17
C SER A 25 26.30 -38.41 -23.97
N GLY A 26 25.64 -37.86 -25.00
CA GLY A 26 24.87 -36.62 -24.88
C GLY A 26 24.77 -35.83 -26.18
N TRP A 27 24.71 -34.50 -26.06
CA TRP A 27 24.70 -33.58 -27.21
C TRP A 27 26.07 -32.95 -27.38
N HIS A 28 26.67 -33.12 -28.54
CA HIS A 28 27.87 -32.39 -28.92
C HIS A 28 27.51 -30.96 -29.32
N GLN A 29 28.33 -30.01 -28.86
CA GLN A 29 28.27 -28.62 -29.26
C GLN A 29 28.51 -28.49 -30.77
N PRO A 30 27.81 -27.56 -31.46
CA PRO A 30 28.13 -27.26 -32.86
C PRO A 30 29.58 -26.77 -33.00
N LYS A 31 30.21 -27.10 -34.13
CA LYS A 31 31.58 -26.66 -34.42
C LYS A 31 31.68 -25.15 -34.65
N ILE A 32 30.58 -24.55 -35.12
CA ILE A 32 30.47 -23.11 -35.35
C ILE A 32 29.67 -22.51 -34.20
N SER A 33 30.26 -21.54 -33.50
CA SER A 33 29.56 -20.79 -32.45
C SER A 33 28.45 -19.92 -33.05
N GLY A 34 27.42 -19.59 -32.26
CA GLY A 34 26.33 -18.71 -32.70
C GLY A 34 26.84 -17.35 -33.21
N ARG A 35 27.93 -16.82 -32.63
CA ARG A 35 28.58 -15.58 -33.11
C ARG A 35 29.18 -15.75 -34.51
N GLN A 36 29.94 -16.83 -34.74
CA GLN A 36 30.55 -17.10 -36.04
C GLN A 36 29.50 -17.32 -37.11
N LEU A 37 28.41 -18.02 -36.78
CA LEU A 37 27.27 -18.22 -37.69
C LEU A 37 26.64 -16.87 -38.06
N ALA A 38 26.39 -15.98 -37.09
CA ALA A 38 25.83 -14.66 -37.36
C ALA A 38 26.77 -13.76 -38.19
N VAL A 39 28.09 -13.88 -38.02
CA VAL A 39 29.07 -13.19 -38.87
C VAL A 39 29.02 -13.72 -40.30
N LEU A 40 28.95 -15.05 -40.45
CA LEU A 40 28.87 -15.71 -41.76
C LEU A 40 27.56 -15.37 -42.48
N GLU A 41 26.43 -15.36 -41.76
CA GLU A 41 25.13 -14.90 -42.28
C GLU A 41 25.24 -13.46 -42.80
N LYS A 42 25.80 -12.54 -42.01
CA LYS A 42 25.98 -11.14 -42.42
C LYS A 42 26.88 -11.00 -43.65
N HIS A 43 27.96 -11.77 -43.71
CA HIS A 43 28.87 -11.75 -44.85
C HIS A 43 28.17 -12.25 -46.13
N CYS A 44 27.52 -13.42 -46.06
CA CYS A 44 26.80 -14.01 -47.20
C CYS A 44 25.66 -13.11 -47.69
N THR A 45 24.87 -12.54 -46.78
CA THR A 45 23.71 -11.72 -47.15
C THR A 45 24.09 -10.31 -47.62
N ARG A 46 25.08 -9.67 -46.98
CA ARG A 46 25.43 -8.26 -47.29
C ARG A 46 26.50 -8.10 -48.35
N GLN A 47 27.54 -8.94 -48.35
CA GLN A 47 28.67 -8.79 -49.28
C GLN A 47 28.49 -9.62 -50.55
N LEU A 48 27.99 -10.86 -50.39
CA LEU A 48 27.81 -11.77 -51.52
C LEU A 48 26.41 -11.72 -52.13
N GLY A 49 25.46 -11.03 -51.47
CA GLY A 49 24.06 -10.94 -51.93
C GLY A 49 23.34 -12.28 -52.00
N LEU A 50 23.82 -13.30 -51.27
CA LEU A 50 23.26 -14.64 -51.27
C LEU A 50 22.11 -14.74 -50.27
N GLU A 51 21.07 -15.49 -50.64
CA GLU A 51 19.99 -15.84 -49.72
C GLU A 51 20.50 -16.80 -48.64
N TRP A 52 20.12 -16.54 -47.40
CA TRP A 52 20.49 -17.40 -46.28
C TRP A 52 19.56 -18.62 -46.20
N PRO A 53 20.07 -19.86 -46.25
CA PRO A 53 19.23 -21.05 -46.41
C PRO A 53 18.52 -21.51 -45.12
N LEU A 54 18.85 -20.93 -43.94
CA LEU A 54 18.21 -21.34 -42.68
C LEU A 54 17.04 -20.39 -42.35
N ALA A 55 15.89 -20.98 -42.04
CA ALA A 55 14.70 -20.24 -41.62
C ALA A 55 14.95 -19.44 -40.34
N LYS A 56 14.47 -18.19 -40.31
CA LYS A 56 14.48 -17.36 -39.11
C LYS A 56 13.27 -17.70 -38.26
N GLU A 57 13.46 -18.49 -37.22
CA GLU A 57 12.43 -18.72 -36.20
C GLU A 57 12.29 -17.45 -35.36
N LYS A 58 11.38 -16.56 -35.76
CA LYS A 58 10.95 -15.43 -34.93
C LYS A 58 9.44 -15.38 -34.92
N THR A 59 8.82 -16.30 -34.18
CA THR A 59 7.48 -16.02 -33.67
C THR A 59 7.62 -14.93 -32.60
N PRO A 60 7.06 -13.73 -32.79
CA PRO A 60 7.08 -12.71 -31.75
C PRO A 60 6.35 -13.30 -30.53
N ILE A 61 7.08 -13.42 -29.42
CA ILE A 61 6.46 -13.78 -28.15
C ILE A 61 5.59 -12.58 -27.75
N PRO A 62 4.28 -12.76 -27.47
CA PRO A 62 3.45 -11.65 -27.03
C PRO A 62 4.03 -11.05 -25.75
N GLU A 63 3.96 -9.73 -25.64
CA GLU A 63 4.43 -9.03 -24.45
C GLU A 63 3.67 -9.55 -23.22
N ARG A 64 4.42 -10.02 -22.22
CA ARG A 64 3.84 -10.49 -20.97
C ARG A 64 3.19 -9.31 -20.24
N PRO A 65 1.98 -9.46 -19.67
CA PRO A 65 1.40 -8.40 -18.85
C PRO A 65 2.33 -8.06 -17.68
N SER A 66 2.43 -6.76 -17.37
CA SER A 66 3.25 -6.26 -16.28
C SER A 66 2.72 -6.77 -14.94
N LYS A 67 3.65 -7.04 -14.01
CA LYS A 67 3.26 -7.32 -12.63
C LYS A 67 2.79 -6.03 -11.99
N LEU A 68 1.52 -5.98 -11.59
CA LEU A 68 0.98 -4.87 -10.81
C LEU A 68 1.75 -4.68 -9.49
N THR A 69 1.84 -3.43 -9.06
CA THR A 69 2.44 -3.07 -7.78
C THR A 69 1.70 -3.73 -6.61
N ILE A 70 2.36 -3.85 -5.46
CA ILE A 70 1.74 -4.43 -4.26
C ILE A 70 0.47 -3.63 -3.86
N TRP A 71 0.48 -2.31 -4.06
CA TRP A 71 -0.65 -1.45 -3.74
C TRP A 71 -1.85 -1.71 -4.65
N GLU A 72 -1.65 -1.76 -5.96
CA GLU A 72 -2.72 -2.04 -6.94
C GLU A 72 -3.36 -3.41 -6.71
N ARG A 73 -2.53 -4.42 -6.43
CA ARG A 73 -3.00 -5.78 -6.10
C ARG A 73 -3.90 -5.80 -4.85
N ASN A 74 -3.58 -4.99 -3.85
CA ASN A 74 -4.29 -4.97 -2.57
C ASN A 74 -5.44 -3.96 -2.51
N ASN A 75 -5.56 -3.05 -3.49
CA ASN A 75 -6.52 -1.96 -3.44
C ASN A 75 -7.96 -2.48 -3.33
N VAL A 76 -8.32 -3.51 -4.11
CA VAL A 76 -9.65 -4.13 -4.11
C VAL A 76 -10.00 -4.70 -2.73
N LEU A 77 -9.06 -5.41 -2.09
CA LEU A 77 -9.29 -5.97 -0.76
C LEU A 77 -9.44 -4.88 0.31
N ARG A 78 -8.66 -3.80 0.20
CA ARG A 78 -8.78 -2.65 1.11
C ARG A 78 -10.13 -1.97 0.96
N GLN A 79 -10.59 -1.74 -0.27
CA GLN A 79 -11.89 -1.12 -0.54
C GLN A 79 -13.05 -1.96 0.03
N ARG A 80 -13.01 -3.30 -0.12
CA ARG A 80 -14.01 -4.19 0.49
C ARG A 80 -14.07 -4.06 2.01
N LYS A 81 -12.92 -4.10 2.68
CA LYS A 81 -12.84 -3.93 4.15
C LYS A 81 -13.35 -2.57 4.62
N ILE A 82 -13.08 -1.51 3.85
CA ILE A 82 -13.61 -0.18 4.13
C ILE A 82 -15.14 -0.19 4.03
N GLN A 83 -15.70 -0.79 2.99
CA GLN A 83 -17.15 -0.88 2.79
C GLN A 83 -17.84 -1.67 3.91
N GLU A 84 -17.29 -2.81 4.29
CA GLU A 84 -17.77 -3.61 5.44
C GLU A 84 -17.73 -2.81 6.75
N SER A 85 -16.66 -2.03 6.94
CA SER A 85 -16.53 -1.17 8.13
C SER A 85 -17.58 -0.06 8.13
N ILE A 86 -17.83 0.58 6.99
CA ILE A 86 -18.87 1.61 6.83
C ILE A 86 -20.26 1.04 7.13
N GLN A 87 -20.56 -0.16 6.64
CA GLN A 87 -21.84 -0.83 6.93
C GLN A 87 -22.01 -1.13 8.43
N ASN A 88 -20.91 -1.44 9.13
CA ASN A 88 -20.93 -1.71 10.57
C ASN A 88 -20.89 -0.44 11.46
N MET A 89 -20.65 0.74 10.89
CA MET A 89 -20.56 1.99 11.65
C MET A 89 -21.79 2.29 12.52
N PRO A 90 -23.05 2.15 12.05
CA PRO A 90 -24.22 2.48 12.86
C PRO A 90 -24.31 1.64 14.14
N LYS A 91 -23.96 0.34 14.04
CA LYS A 91 -23.92 -0.57 15.19
C LYS A 91 -22.88 -0.12 16.22
N LEU A 92 -21.67 0.19 15.76
CA LEU A 92 -20.58 0.67 16.63
C LEU A 92 -20.94 1.98 17.33
N LEU A 93 -21.66 2.88 16.65
CA LEU A 93 -22.14 4.11 17.26
C LEU A 93 -23.21 3.86 18.32
N ALA A 94 -24.17 2.97 18.05
CA ALA A 94 -25.21 2.60 19.01
C ALA A 94 -24.60 1.98 20.28
N ASP A 95 -23.66 1.04 20.12
CA ASP A 95 -22.95 0.40 21.22
C ASP A 95 -22.17 1.41 22.07
N LYS A 96 -21.48 2.37 21.42
CA LYS A 96 -20.75 3.43 22.11
C LYS A 96 -21.68 4.36 22.89
N ILE A 97 -22.82 4.75 22.31
CA ILE A 97 -23.81 5.59 22.99
C ILE A 97 -24.37 4.85 24.20
N LYS A 98 -24.75 3.57 24.05
CA LYS A 98 -25.25 2.74 25.15
C LYS A 98 -24.23 2.64 26.29
N ALA A 99 -22.98 2.29 25.97
CA ALA A 99 -21.91 2.21 26.97
C ALA A 99 -21.67 3.55 27.68
N SER A 100 -21.78 4.68 26.95
CA SER A 100 -21.64 6.02 27.56
C SER A 100 -22.76 6.36 28.53
N ARG A 101 -24.01 5.94 28.24
CA ARG A 101 -25.16 6.14 29.10
C ARG A 101 -25.07 5.27 30.35
N GLU A 102 -24.69 4.00 30.20
CA GLU A 102 -24.50 3.08 31.33
C GLU A 102 -23.37 3.56 32.25
N LYS A 103 -22.28 4.08 31.68
CA LYS A 103 -21.19 4.67 32.46
C LYS A 103 -21.67 5.87 33.28
N LYS A 104 -22.40 6.81 32.65
CA LYS A 104 -22.97 7.95 33.36
C LYS A 104 -23.94 7.52 34.47
N LYS A 105 -24.82 6.56 34.19
CA LYS A 105 -25.74 6.01 35.19
C LYS A 105 -25.01 5.46 36.42
N LYS A 106 -23.93 4.70 36.21
CA LYS A 106 -23.09 4.19 37.30
C LYS A 106 -22.36 5.31 38.05
N GLU A 107 -21.94 6.37 37.36
CA GLU A 107 -21.33 7.53 38.01
C GLU A 107 -22.36 8.25 38.88
N ASP A 108 -23.58 8.45 38.38
CA ASP A 108 -24.70 9.08 39.09
C ASP A 108 -25.12 8.25 40.32
N GLU A 109 -25.27 6.93 40.19
CA GLU A 109 -25.56 6.01 41.31
C GLU A 109 -24.46 6.02 42.39
N ASN A 110 -23.20 6.25 42.01
CA ASN A 110 -22.07 6.35 42.92
C ASN A 110 -21.85 7.76 43.48
N THR A 111 -22.68 8.75 43.12
CA THR A 111 -22.57 10.08 43.74
C THR A 111 -23.09 10.07 45.17
N ILE A 112 -22.37 10.75 46.06
CA ILE A 112 -22.67 10.84 47.50
C ILE A 112 -24.10 11.34 47.75
N THR A 113 -24.65 12.16 46.85
CA THR A 113 -26.01 12.70 46.91
C THR A 113 -27.10 11.65 46.68
N ALA A 114 -26.84 10.59 45.91
CA ALA A 114 -27.79 9.51 45.68
C ALA A 114 -27.84 8.50 46.85
N LEU A 115 -26.79 8.46 47.67
CA LEU A 115 -26.67 7.56 48.84
C LEU A 115 -27.34 8.11 50.10
N ILE A 116 -27.81 9.35 50.10
CA ILE A 116 -28.48 9.99 51.23
C ILE A 116 -30.00 9.93 50.98
N PRO A 117 -30.77 9.16 51.78
CA PRO A 117 -32.23 9.16 51.69
C PRO A 117 -32.77 10.58 51.89
N GLU A 118 -33.74 11.00 51.07
CA GLU A 118 -34.42 12.32 51.12
C GLU A 118 -33.55 13.55 50.80
N TYR A 119 -32.40 13.39 50.13
CA TYR A 119 -31.61 14.54 49.68
C TYR A 119 -32.36 15.37 48.62
N VAL A 120 -32.81 16.57 49.01
CA VAL A 120 -33.38 17.59 48.12
C VAL A 120 -32.33 18.67 47.88
N GLU A 121 -31.94 18.87 46.61
CA GLU A 121 -31.05 19.98 46.23
C GLU A 121 -31.75 21.32 46.53
N GLY A 122 -31.26 22.04 47.54
CA GLY A 122 -31.90 23.28 48.04
C GLY A 122 -32.97 23.09 49.13
N GLY A 123 -33.07 21.89 49.72
CA GLY A 123 -33.99 21.61 50.83
C GLY A 123 -33.72 22.42 52.12
N PRO A 124 -34.62 22.35 53.11
CA PRO A 124 -34.59 23.19 54.32
C PRO A 124 -33.36 22.97 55.22
N TYR A 125 -32.61 21.89 55.00
CA TYR A 125 -31.37 21.61 55.70
C TYR A 125 -30.18 22.01 54.83
N PRO A 126 -29.48 23.13 55.12
CA PRO A 126 -28.27 23.50 54.40
C PRO A 126 -27.22 22.41 54.57
N CYS A 127 -26.68 21.94 53.46
CA CYS A 127 -25.48 21.12 53.44
C CYS A 127 -24.31 21.97 53.98
N HIS A 128 -24.07 21.87 55.29
CA HIS A 128 -22.93 22.52 55.95
C HIS A 128 -21.65 21.77 55.60
N LEU A 129 -21.15 21.99 54.37
CA LEU A 129 -19.83 21.51 54.00
C LEU A 129 -18.81 22.25 54.87
N PRO A 130 -17.84 21.53 55.48
CA PRO A 130 -16.78 22.19 56.23
C PRO A 130 -16.03 23.16 55.33
N SER A 131 -15.61 24.31 55.88
CA SER A 131 -15.00 25.42 55.13
C SER A 131 -13.84 24.99 54.24
N LYS A 132 -13.07 23.99 54.68
CA LYS A 132 -11.97 23.37 53.92
C LYS A 132 -12.45 22.72 52.62
N VAL A 133 -13.59 22.03 52.63
CA VAL A 133 -14.18 21.38 51.44
C VAL A 133 -14.72 22.42 50.47
N MET A 134 -15.34 23.49 50.97
CA MET A 134 -15.79 24.61 50.13
C MET A 134 -14.62 25.34 49.45
N ALA A 135 -13.52 25.55 50.17
CA ALA A 135 -12.31 26.14 49.61
C ALA A 135 -11.69 25.26 48.51
N LEU A 136 -11.68 23.93 48.70
CA LEU A 136 -11.20 22.98 47.69
C LEU A 136 -12.10 22.96 46.44
N LYS A 137 -13.43 23.01 46.60
CA LYS A 137 -14.36 23.11 45.47
C LYS A 137 -14.14 24.38 44.65
N ARG A 138 -13.94 25.53 45.30
CA ARG A 138 -13.61 26.80 44.62
C ARG A 138 -12.30 26.71 43.85
N LYS A 139 -11.25 26.11 44.44
CA LYS A 139 -9.96 25.89 43.74
C LYS A 139 -10.12 24.99 42.52
N ALA A 140 -10.84 23.88 42.66
CA ALA A 140 -11.09 22.95 41.56
C ALA A 140 -11.90 23.59 40.40
N ALA A 141 -12.87 24.46 40.72
CA ALA A 141 -13.60 25.23 39.72
C ALA A 141 -12.68 26.17 38.92
N MET A 142 -11.84 26.95 39.61
CA MET A 142 -10.85 27.82 38.96
C MET A 142 -9.85 27.03 38.10
N GLU A 143 -9.41 25.85 38.54
CA GLU A 143 -8.52 25.00 37.75
C GLU A 143 -9.18 24.44 36.48
N LYS A 144 -10.47 24.10 36.54
CA LYS A 144 -11.22 23.66 35.36
C LYS A 144 -11.34 24.78 34.33
N GLU A 145 -11.65 26.00 34.76
CA GLU A 145 -11.70 27.17 33.88
C GLU A 145 -10.34 27.45 33.24
N LYS A 146 -9.25 27.38 34.03
CA LYS A 146 -7.88 27.49 33.50
C LYS A 146 -7.57 26.40 32.47
N LYS A 147 -7.98 25.15 32.72
CA LYS A 147 -7.78 24.06 31.74
C LYS A 147 -8.55 24.33 30.45
N ILE A 148 -9.80 24.78 30.53
CA ILE A 148 -10.60 25.12 29.34
C ILE A 148 -9.94 26.25 28.53
N THR A 149 -9.49 27.31 29.19
CA THR A 149 -8.83 28.43 28.49
C THR A 149 -7.50 28.00 27.86
N THR A 150 -6.70 27.17 28.54
CA THR A 150 -5.46 26.62 27.94
C THR A 150 -5.73 25.72 26.73
N LEU A 151 -6.77 24.89 26.76
CA LEU A 151 -7.16 24.05 25.63
C LEU A 151 -7.59 24.91 24.44
N LEU A 152 -8.42 25.94 24.66
CA LEU A 152 -8.83 26.89 23.62
C LEU A 152 -7.64 27.67 23.03
N ALA A 153 -6.69 28.09 23.87
CA ALA A 153 -5.46 28.74 23.43
C ALA A 153 -4.59 27.80 22.57
N SER A 154 -4.46 26.52 22.95
CA SER A 154 -3.68 25.54 22.19
C SER A 154 -4.33 25.18 20.85
N ALA A 155 -5.67 25.05 20.81
CA ALA A 155 -6.44 24.77 19.61
C ALA A 155 -6.35 25.93 18.61
N SER A 156 -6.43 27.18 19.09
CA SER A 156 -6.29 28.38 18.25
C SER A 156 -4.85 28.63 17.77
N ALA A 157 -3.83 28.17 18.51
CA ALA A 157 -2.45 28.24 18.05
C ALA A 157 -2.12 27.23 16.94
N ALA A 158 -2.74 26.03 16.98
CA ALA A 158 -2.53 24.99 15.98
C ALA A 158 -3.08 25.37 14.58
N THR A 159 -4.20 26.09 14.52
CA THR A 159 -4.81 26.54 13.25
C THR A 159 -4.00 27.63 12.55
N LYS A 160 -3.30 28.52 13.30
CA LYS A 160 -2.46 29.58 12.71
C LYS A 160 -1.18 29.07 12.04
N LYS A 161 -0.60 27.94 12.46
CA LYS A 161 0.63 27.38 11.86
C LYS A 161 0.39 26.64 10.53
N GLY A 162 -0.86 26.28 10.19
CA GLY A 162 -1.21 25.62 8.92
C GLY A 162 -1.45 26.57 7.73
N GLY A 163 -1.58 27.88 7.96
CA GLY A 163 -1.97 28.86 6.92
C GLY A 163 -0.83 29.50 6.12
N LYS A 164 0.44 29.12 6.35
CA LYS A 164 1.62 29.78 5.73
C LYS A 164 2.36 28.92 4.70
N LYS A 165 1.65 28.02 4.03
CA LYS A 165 2.12 27.28 2.83
C LYS A 165 1.00 27.28 1.79
N ASN A 166 0.87 28.39 1.08
CA ASN A 166 0.29 28.50 -0.27
C ASN A 166 0.40 29.98 -0.69
N LYS A 167 1.61 30.37 -1.09
CA LYS A 167 1.90 31.44 -2.04
C LYS A 167 3.20 31.08 -2.72
#